data_AF-A0A382JY41-F1
#
_entry.id   AF-A0A382JY41-F1
#
_cell.length_a   1.000
_cell.length_b   1.000
_cell.length_c   1.000
_cell.angle_alpha   90.00
_cell.angle_beta   90.00
_cell.angle_gamma   90.00
#
_symmetry.space_group_name_H-M   'P 1'
#
loop_
_entity.id
_entity.type
_entity.pdbx_description
1 polymer ?
#
loop_
_entity_poly.entity_id
_entity_poly.type
_entity_poly.pdbx_seq_one_letter_code
_entity_poly.pdbx_strand_id
1 'polypeptide(L)'
;VSGFLISIAWFLLFFSIAIYLAYNRVKLFASTVTMGVTLLTYMIYGNWHPLWLLILVLVYGLVIVPNLPEFRREKLTRPLLKVYRTMLPSMSETEKEALEAGNTWWDGELFSGMPDWDKLMSVPAPKLSEEEKAFLDGPCQDLCRMLDDWQIC
;
A
#
# COMPACT_ATOMS: atom_id res chain seq x y z
N VAL A 1 25.91 35.66 -21.68
CA VAL A 1 24.51 35.67 -21.18
C VAL A 1 23.69 34.51 -21.75
N SER A 2 23.78 34.23 -23.06
CA SER A 2 23.03 33.15 -23.74
C SER A 2 23.21 31.75 -23.12
N GLY A 3 24.44 31.35 -22.77
CA GLY A 3 24.70 30.01 -22.21
C GLY A 3 24.02 29.74 -20.86
N PHE A 4 23.96 30.74 -19.97
CA PHE A 4 23.37 30.60 -18.64
C PHE A 4 21.85 30.41 -18.68
N LEU A 5 21.15 31.18 -19.53
CA LEU A 5 19.71 31.05 -19.75
C LEU A 5 19.34 29.68 -20.33
N ILE A 6 20.17 29.14 -21.22
CA ILE A 6 19.99 27.79 -21.78
C ILE A 6 20.11 26.73 -20.68
N SER A 7 21.09 26.84 -19.79
CA SER A 7 21.25 25.91 -18.67
C SER A 7 20.07 25.95 -17.70
N ILE A 8 19.53 27.14 -17.42
CA ILE A 8 18.30 27.28 -16.59
C ILE A 8 17.10 26.63 -17.28
N ALA A 9 16.92 26.84 -18.59
CA ALA A 9 15.83 26.23 -19.34
C ALA A 9 15.90 24.69 -19.28
N TRP A 10 17.09 24.11 -19.44
CA TRP A 10 17.30 22.67 -19.30
C TRP A 10 17.05 22.18 -17.87
N PHE A 11 17.48 22.92 -16.85
CA PHE A 11 17.19 22.58 -15.46
C PHE A 11 15.68 22.50 -15.19
N LEU A 12 14.92 23.51 -15.63
CA LEU A 12 13.47 23.52 -15.51
C LEU A 12 12.84 22.34 -16.26
N LEU A 13 13.34 22.01 -17.46
CA LEU A 13 12.87 20.86 -18.22
C LEU A 13 13.13 19.53 -17.50
N PHE A 14 14.32 19.31 -16.93
CA PHE A 14 14.60 18.12 -16.11
C PHE A 14 13.66 18.02 -14.90
N PHE A 15 13.47 19.15 -14.21
CA PHE A 15 12.64 19.19 -13.02
C PHE A 15 11.16 18.92 -13.34
N SER A 16 10.64 19.53 -14.41
CA SER A 16 9.27 19.30 -14.89
C SER A 16 9.07 17.85 -15.35
N ILE A 17 10.01 17.25 -16.09
CA ILE A 17 9.93 15.84 -16.49
C ILE A 17 9.93 14.93 -15.27
N ALA A 18 10.81 15.18 -14.29
CA ALA A 18 10.86 14.38 -13.06
C ALA A 18 9.53 14.44 -12.29
N ILE A 19 8.94 15.62 -12.13
CA ILE A 19 7.62 15.80 -11.50
C ILE A 19 6.53 15.07 -12.28
N TYR A 20 6.51 15.22 -13.60
CA TYR A 20 5.51 14.58 -14.47
C TYR A 20 5.56 13.06 -14.38
N LEU A 21 6.76 12.47 -14.45
CA LEU A 21 6.97 11.03 -14.30
C LEU A 21 6.56 10.52 -12.92
N ALA A 22 6.82 11.31 -11.86
CA ALA A 22 6.42 10.99 -10.49
C ALA A 22 4.89 11.06 -10.32
N TYR A 23 4.23 12.07 -10.90
CA TYR A 23 2.78 12.24 -10.84
C TYR A 23 2.03 11.07 -11.50
N ASN A 24 2.50 10.64 -12.68
CA ASN A 24 1.91 9.52 -13.41
C ASN A 24 2.31 8.13 -12.87
N ARG A 25 3.05 8.06 -11.75
CA ARG A 25 3.49 6.80 -11.11
C ARG A 25 4.17 5.84 -12.10
N VAL A 26 4.96 6.38 -13.03
CA VAL A 26 5.61 5.59 -14.08
C VAL A 26 6.61 4.61 -13.46
N LYS A 27 6.76 3.42 -14.07
CA LYS A 27 7.72 2.38 -13.63
C LYS A 27 9.13 2.99 -13.48
N LEU A 28 9.82 2.64 -12.39
CA LEU A 28 11.17 3.13 -12.06
C LEU A 28 12.15 3.05 -13.25
N PHE A 29 12.18 1.91 -13.94
CA PHE A 29 13.04 1.72 -15.11
C PHE A 29 12.74 2.71 -16.24
N ALA A 30 11.46 2.89 -16.60
CA ALA A 30 11.06 3.81 -17.67
C ALA A 30 11.36 5.27 -17.30
N SER A 31 11.25 5.63 -16.02
CA SER A 31 11.65 6.96 -15.53
C SER A 31 13.16 7.18 -15.69
N THR A 32 13.99 6.21 -15.28
CA THR A 32 15.45 6.31 -15.42
C THR A 32 15.88 6.39 -16.88
N VAL A 33 15.27 5.62 -17.77
CA VAL A 33 15.54 5.70 -19.22
C VAL A 33 15.19 7.08 -19.76
N THR A 34 14.03 7.63 -19.41
CA THR A 34 13.59 8.96 -19.86
C THR A 34 14.53 10.06 -19.37
N MET A 35 14.93 10.02 -18.10
CA MET A 35 15.91 10.96 -17.53
C MET A 35 17.29 10.82 -18.20
N GLY A 36 17.71 9.58 -18.51
CA GLY A 36 18.96 9.30 -19.20
C GLY A 36 18.98 9.82 -20.64
N VAL A 37 17.90 9.62 -21.40
CA VAL A 37 17.75 10.19 -22.74
C VAL A 37 17.81 11.71 -22.69
N THR A 38 17.11 12.33 -21.74
CA THR A 38 17.13 13.79 -21.55
C THR A 38 18.55 14.27 -21.21
N LEU A 39 19.30 13.54 -20.39
CA LEU A 39 20.71 13.83 -20.08
C LEU A 39 21.62 13.72 -21.31
N LEU A 40 21.46 12.68 -22.13
CA LEU A 40 22.21 12.54 -23.38
C LEU A 40 21.90 13.67 -24.35
N THR A 41 20.63 14.07 -24.48
CA THR A 41 20.27 15.23 -25.33
C THR A 41 20.92 16.52 -24.83
N TYR A 42 21.00 16.70 -23.50
CA TYR A 42 21.70 17.84 -22.91
C TYR A 42 23.22 17.79 -23.15
N MET A 43 23.84 16.61 -23.12
CA MET A 43 25.26 16.46 -23.43
C MET A 43 25.56 16.77 -24.91
N ILE A 44 24.67 16.45 -25.84
CA ILE A 44 24.95 16.69 -27.28
C ILE A 44 24.73 18.16 -27.68
N TYR A 45 23.65 18.78 -27.18
CA TYR A 45 23.19 20.10 -27.63
C TYR A 45 23.41 21.23 -26.62
N GLY A 46 23.79 20.91 -25.38
CA GLY A 46 23.90 21.88 -24.30
C GLY A 46 25.20 22.68 -24.32
N ASN A 47 25.16 23.89 -23.76
CA ASN A 47 26.36 24.62 -23.40
C ASN A 47 26.94 24.05 -22.09
N TRP A 48 28.22 23.66 -22.15
CA TRP A 48 28.86 22.85 -21.12
C TRP A 48 29.41 23.76 -20.01
N HIS A 49 28.67 23.93 -18.92
CA HIS A 49 29.29 24.33 -17.67
C HIS A 49 29.74 23.06 -16.91
N PRO A 50 31.05 22.84 -16.69
CA PRO A 50 31.59 21.57 -16.20
C PRO A 50 31.06 21.19 -14.81
N LEU A 51 30.88 22.17 -13.91
CA LEU A 51 30.32 21.91 -12.58
C LEU A 51 28.85 21.46 -12.64
N TRP A 52 28.08 22.00 -13.58
CA TRP A 52 26.66 21.67 -13.71
C TRP A 52 26.46 20.26 -14.27
N LEU A 53 27.26 19.89 -15.27
CA LEU A 53 27.24 18.55 -15.82
C LEU A 53 27.65 17.50 -14.79
N LEU A 54 28.66 17.79 -13.96
CA LEU A 54 29.07 16.91 -12.87
C LEU A 54 27.93 16.66 -11.87
N ILE A 55 27.19 17.71 -11.49
CA ILE A 55 26.02 17.58 -10.62
C ILE A 55 24.95 16.70 -11.25
N LEU A 56 24.59 16.94 -12.52
CA LEU A 56 23.57 16.16 -13.22
C LEU A 56 23.95 14.67 -13.34
N VAL A 57 25.22 14.37 -13.62
CA VAL A 57 25.72 13.00 -13.71
C VAL A 57 25.69 12.31 -12.34
N LEU A 58 26.09 13.00 -11.27
CA LEU A 58 26.00 12.46 -9.91
C LEU A 58 24.54 12.16 -9.52
N VAL A 59 23.63 13.10 -9.76
CA VAL A 59 22.20 12.92 -9.49
C VAL A 59 21.65 11.74 -10.29
N TYR A 60 21.98 11.64 -11.58
CA TYR A 60 21.56 10.51 -12.41
C TYR A 60 22.10 9.17 -11.88
N GLY A 61 23.36 9.13 -11.43
CA GLY A 61 23.94 7.97 -10.76
C GLY A 61 23.12 7.54 -9.54
N LEU A 62 22.69 8.49 -8.69
CA LEU A 62 21.83 8.20 -7.55
C LEU A 62 20.46 7.65 -7.95
N VAL A 63 19.89 8.07 -9.08
CA VAL A 63 18.61 7.55 -9.60
C VAL A 63 18.74 6.12 -10.16
N ILE A 64 19.92 5.71 -10.62
CA ILE A 64 20.16 4.34 -11.11
C ILE A 64 20.19 3.34 -9.95
N VAL A 65 20.82 3.70 -8.83
CA VAL A 65 21.00 2.83 -7.65
C VAL A 65 19.69 2.10 -7.20
N PRO A 66 18.53 2.77 -7.07
CA PRO A 66 17.28 2.11 -6.69
C PRO A 66 16.65 1.19 -7.75
N ASN A 67 17.16 1.13 -8.99
CA ASN A 67 16.71 0.10 -9.95
C ASN A 67 17.17 -1.30 -9.54
N LEU A 68 18.25 -1.43 -8.77
CA LEU A 68 18.71 -2.72 -8.26
C LEU A 68 17.77 -3.19 -7.13
N PRO A 69 16.99 -4.27 -7.33
CA PRO A 69 15.93 -4.65 -6.41
C PRO A 69 16.48 -5.06 -5.03
N GLU A 70 17.65 -5.69 -5.00
CA GLU A 70 18.34 -6.10 -3.76
C GLU A 70 18.75 -4.88 -2.93
N PHE A 71 19.48 -3.94 -3.54
CA PHE A 71 19.89 -2.71 -2.87
C PHE A 71 18.69 -1.91 -2.36
N ARG A 72 17.67 -1.73 -3.20
CA ARG A 72 16.45 -1.00 -2.84
C ARG A 72 15.77 -1.62 -1.63
N ARG A 73 15.61 -2.95 -1.61
CA ARG A 73 14.93 -3.65 -0.51
C ARG A 73 15.74 -3.59 0.77
N GLU A 74 17.04 -3.88 0.69
CA GLU A 74 17.88 -4.03 1.90
C GLU A 74 18.31 -2.72 2.52
N LYS A 75 18.72 -1.75 1.70
CA LYS A 75 19.31 -0.48 2.18
C LYS A 75 18.32 0.67 2.23
N LEU A 76 17.25 0.62 1.43
CA LEU A 76 16.22 1.68 1.40
C LEU A 76 14.96 1.24 2.16
N THR A 77 14.29 0.19 1.69
CA THR A 77 12.94 -0.16 2.16
C THR A 77 12.94 -0.75 3.57
N ARG A 78 13.85 -1.70 3.89
CA ARG A 78 13.92 -2.32 5.23
C ARG A 78 14.11 -1.32 6.38
N PRO A 79 15.08 -0.37 6.35
CA PRO A 79 15.23 0.59 7.44
C PRO A 79 14.06 1.56 7.53
N LEU A 80 13.53 2.04 6.39
CA LEU A 80 12.32 2.87 6.37
C LEU A 80 11.13 2.15 7.00
N LEU A 81 10.94 0.87 6.68
CA LEU A 81 9.89 0.06 7.27
C LEU A 81 10.10 -0.13 8.78
N LYS A 82 11.35 -0.27 9.24
CA LYS A 82 11.66 -0.38 10.68
C LYS A 82 11.26 0.89 11.44
N VAL A 83 11.57 2.06 10.89
CA VAL A 83 11.17 3.35 11.46
C VAL A 83 9.65 3.53 11.40
N TYR A 84 9.03 3.17 10.29
CA TYR A 84 7.57 3.26 10.15
C TYR A 84 6.85 2.38 11.17
N ARG A 85 7.34 1.15 11.40
CA ARG A 85 6.80 0.24 12.42
C ARG A 85 6.89 0.78 13.84
N THR A 86 7.87 1.64 14.14
CA THR A 86 7.93 2.28 15.47
C THR A 86 6.91 3.41 15.66
N MET A 87 6.35 3.94 14.57
CA MET A 87 5.30 4.98 14.62
C MET A 87 3.89 4.39 14.57
N LEU A 88 3.75 3.16 14.09
CA LEU A 88 2.48 2.46 14.09
C LEU A 88 2.14 2.03 15.53
N PRO A 89 0.95 2.37 16.04
CA PRO A 89 0.49 1.81 17.30
C PRO A 89 0.42 0.28 17.16
N SER A 90 0.78 -0.43 18.22
CA SER A 90 0.50 -1.86 18.31
C SER A 90 -1.01 -2.05 18.27
N MET A 91 -1.52 -2.84 17.33
CA MET A 91 -2.93 -3.25 17.30
C MET A 91 -3.31 -3.82 18.68
N SER A 92 -4.40 -3.31 19.26
CA SER A 92 -5.00 -3.92 20.46
C SER A 92 -5.43 -5.35 20.14
N GLU A 93 -5.41 -6.25 21.13
CA GLU A 93 -5.91 -7.61 20.96
C GLU A 93 -7.35 -7.62 20.42
N THR A 94 -8.19 -6.69 20.89
CA THR A 94 -9.57 -6.51 20.42
C THR A 94 -9.68 -6.02 18.98
N GLU A 95 -8.79 -5.13 18.54
CA GLU A 95 -8.79 -4.57 17.19
C GLU A 95 -8.24 -5.60 16.18
N LYS A 96 -7.26 -6.39 16.63
CA LYS A 96 -6.76 -7.55 15.91
C LYS A 96 -7.82 -8.64 15.79
N GLU A 97 -8.54 -8.96 16.87
CA GLU A 97 -9.67 -9.90 16.83
C GLU A 97 -10.78 -9.39 15.92
N ALA A 98 -11.11 -8.10 15.92
CA ALA A 98 -12.10 -7.54 14.99
C ALA A 98 -11.65 -7.63 13.51
N LEU A 99 -10.36 -7.44 13.24
CA LEU A 99 -9.78 -7.56 11.90
C LEU A 99 -9.60 -9.03 11.46
N GLU A 100 -9.25 -9.94 12.36
CA GLU A 100 -9.07 -11.39 12.12
C GLU A 100 -10.41 -12.14 12.10
N ALA A 101 -11.41 -11.68 12.86
CA ALA A 101 -12.81 -12.07 12.72
C ALA A 101 -13.37 -11.66 11.35
N GLY A 102 -12.65 -10.81 10.63
CA GLY A 102 -12.38 -11.06 9.23
C GLY A 102 -13.59 -11.00 8.32
N ASN A 103 -13.77 -9.82 7.74
CA ASN A 103 -14.57 -9.53 6.57
C ASN A 103 -16.08 -9.72 6.75
N THR A 104 -16.81 -8.78 6.17
CA THR A 104 -18.26 -8.84 6.06
C THR A 104 -18.63 -10.07 5.20
N TRP A 105 -18.92 -11.19 5.86
CA TRP A 105 -19.05 -12.52 5.26
C TRP A 105 -20.30 -12.57 4.37
N TRP A 106 -21.46 -12.83 4.97
CA TRP A 106 -22.75 -12.73 4.30
C TRP A 106 -23.31 -11.30 4.38
N ASP A 107 -23.00 -10.58 5.46
CA ASP A 107 -23.38 -9.17 5.66
C ASP A 107 -22.84 -8.27 4.55
N GLY A 108 -21.61 -8.52 4.10
CA GLY A 108 -20.94 -7.69 3.09
C GLY A 108 -21.57 -7.83 1.72
N GLU A 109 -21.98 -9.05 1.40
CA GLU A 109 -22.75 -9.36 0.20
C GLU A 109 -24.09 -8.62 0.24
N LEU A 110 -24.80 -8.68 1.38
CA LEU A 110 -26.11 -8.05 1.56
C LEU A 110 -26.06 -6.51 1.47
N PHE A 111 -25.03 -5.89 2.06
CA PHE A 111 -24.84 -4.44 2.04
C PHE A 111 -24.17 -3.90 0.78
N SER A 112 -23.77 -4.75 -0.17
CA SER A 112 -23.14 -4.35 -1.43
C SER A 112 -24.12 -3.74 -2.47
N GLY A 113 -25.42 -3.86 -2.24
CA GLY A 113 -26.48 -3.42 -3.17
C GLY A 113 -26.74 -4.35 -4.35
N MET A 114 -25.83 -5.29 -4.65
CA MET A 114 -26.01 -6.37 -5.62
C MET A 114 -25.43 -7.69 -5.08
N PRO A 115 -26.10 -8.32 -4.10
CA PRO A 115 -25.65 -9.60 -3.54
C PRO A 115 -25.67 -10.73 -4.56
N ASP A 116 -24.66 -11.60 -4.49
CA ASP A 116 -24.62 -12.88 -5.19
C ASP A 116 -25.40 -13.93 -4.39
N TRP A 117 -26.64 -14.21 -4.84
CA TRP A 117 -27.55 -15.12 -4.15
C TRP A 117 -27.12 -16.59 -4.25
N ASP A 118 -26.45 -16.99 -5.33
CA ASP A 118 -26.00 -18.37 -5.50
C ASP A 118 -24.91 -18.69 -4.47
N LYS A 119 -24.02 -17.73 -4.21
CA LYS A 119 -23.01 -17.84 -3.16
C LYS A 119 -23.63 -17.93 -1.77
N LEU A 120 -24.59 -17.05 -1.44
CA LEU A 120 -25.25 -17.05 -0.12
C LEU A 120 -26.00 -18.37 0.16
N MET A 121 -26.69 -18.91 -0.84
CA MET A 121 -27.46 -20.15 -0.71
C MET A 121 -26.60 -21.41 -0.72
N SER A 122 -25.34 -21.32 -1.16
CA SER A 122 -24.38 -22.43 -1.14
C SER A 122 -23.76 -22.68 0.23
N VAL A 123 -23.93 -21.75 1.19
CA VAL A 123 -23.38 -21.90 2.54
C VAL A 123 -24.10 -23.05 3.25
N PRO A 124 -23.38 -24.09 3.71
CA PRO A 124 -24.00 -25.22 4.38
C PRO A 124 -24.61 -24.77 5.72
N ALA A 125 -25.79 -25.30 6.04
CA ALA A 125 -26.38 -25.09 7.36
C ALA A 125 -25.39 -25.57 8.45
N PRO A 126 -25.11 -24.73 9.47
CA PRO A 126 -24.25 -25.14 10.57
C PRO A 126 -24.87 -26.35 11.26
N LYS A 127 -24.10 -27.42 11.39
CA LYS A 127 -24.50 -28.62 12.12
C LYS A 127 -23.81 -28.59 13.47
N LEU A 128 -24.61 -28.58 14.53
CA LEU A 128 -24.12 -28.72 15.89
C LEU A 128 -23.64 -30.15 16.11
N SER A 129 -22.54 -30.29 16.84
CA SER A 129 -22.14 -31.58 17.40
C SER A 129 -23.16 -32.05 18.45
N GLU A 130 -23.15 -33.35 18.75
CA GLU A 130 -24.03 -33.91 19.79
C GLU A 130 -23.77 -33.29 21.16
N GLU A 131 -22.51 -32.94 21.47
CA GLU A 131 -22.12 -32.28 22.72
C GLU A 131 -22.71 -30.86 22.81
N GLU A 132 -22.58 -30.06 21.74
CA GLU A 132 -23.14 -28.71 21.68
C GLU A 132 -24.67 -28.74 21.77
N LYS A 133 -25.30 -29.71 21.12
CA LYS A 133 -26.75 -29.87 21.15
C LYS A 133 -27.24 -30.27 22.55
N ALA A 134 -26.55 -31.20 23.21
CA ALA A 134 -26.85 -31.59 24.58
C ALA A 134 -26.66 -30.42 25.57
N PHE A 135 -25.69 -29.55 25.34
CA PHE A 135 -25.47 -28.35 26.14
C PHE A 135 -26.59 -27.31 25.96
N LEU A 136 -27.01 -27.07 24.71
CA LEU A 136 -28.11 -26.13 24.41
C LEU A 136 -29.45 -26.65 24.96
N ASP A 137 -29.80 -27.90 24.68
CA ASP A 137 -31.11 -28.47 25.03
C ASP A 137 -31.25 -28.77 26.55
N GLY A 138 -30.14 -28.80 27.30
CA GLY A 138 -30.14 -29.05 28.74
C GLY A 138 -29.74 -27.81 29.56
N PRO A 139 -28.44 -27.67 29.92
CA PRO A 139 -27.95 -26.60 30.79
C PRO A 139 -28.39 -25.18 30.37
N CYS A 140 -28.39 -24.86 29.08
CA CYS A 140 -28.78 -23.55 28.59
C CYS A 140 -30.29 -23.31 28.78
N GLN A 141 -31.12 -24.30 28.42
CA GLN A 141 -32.56 -24.22 28.61
C GLN A 141 -32.96 -24.08 30.08
N ASP A 142 -32.27 -24.77 30.99
CA ASP A 142 -32.52 -24.68 32.41
C ASP A 142 -32.16 -23.30 32.98
N LEU A 143 -31.04 -22.72 32.53
CA LEU A 143 -30.70 -21.34 32.88
C LEU A 143 -31.76 -20.35 32.38
N CYS A 144 -32.21 -20.46 31.13
CA CYS A 144 -33.25 -19.59 30.59
C CYS A 144 -34.56 -19.67 31.38
N ARG A 145 -34.89 -20.83 31.99
CA ARG A 145 -36.08 -20.97 32.85
C ARG A 145 -35.92 -20.31 34.23
N MET A 146 -34.69 -20.15 34.69
CA MET A 146 -34.40 -19.48 35.96
C MET A 146 -34.40 -17.95 35.83
N LEU A 147 -34.28 -17.46 34.60
CA LEU A 147 -34.24 -16.04 34.27
C LEU A 147 -35.65 -15.56 33.87
N ASP A 148 -36.03 -14.37 34.35
CA ASP A 148 -37.23 -13.66 33.90
C ASP A 148 -36.77 -12.46 33.07
N ASP A 149 -37.06 -12.50 31.77
CA ASP A 149 -36.64 -11.48 30.80
C ASP A 149 -37.15 -10.07 31.18
N TRP A 150 -38.24 -9.97 31.95
CA TRP A 150 -38.80 -8.70 32.43
C TRP A 150 -38.08 -8.13 33.67
N GLN A 151 -37.29 -8.93 34.38
CA GLN A 151 -36.52 -8.50 35.55
C GLN A 151 -35.06 -8.19 35.23
N ILE A 152 -34.58 -8.57 34.04
CA ILE A 152 -33.17 -8.47 33.63
C ILE A 152 -32.90 -7.26 32.71
N CYS A 153 -33.94 -6.61 32.19
CA CYS A 153 -33.85 -5.34 31.47
C CYS A 153 -33.87 -4.14 32.43
#